data_AF-A0A550JIX7-F1
#
_entry.id   AF-A0A550JIX7-F1
#
_cell.length_a   1.000
_cell.length_b   1.000
_cell.length_c   1.000
_cell.angle_alpha   90.00
_cell.angle_beta   90.00
_cell.angle_gamma   90.00
#
_symmetry.space_group_name_H-M   'P 1'
#
loop_
_entity.id
_entity.type
_entity.pdbx_description
1 polymer ?
#
loop_
_entity_poly.entity_id
_entity_poly.type
_entity_poly.pdbx_seq_one_letter_code
_entity_poly.pdbx_strand_id
1 'polypeptide(L)'
;MNVRMRISLIAIPILFFVLQAGLVFGGESRPGKFVTIDGQEIIFFQLEGRPVIKGWLSGTAIDIPLETVSQIVFFDSPDINYSMFGNDISSGNIEVTRKADGKKFMIQDAFLPSDCDCTYVTYTYRNPFTEEINQGNTALDGLRKIIFEDGMK
;
A
#
# COMPACT_ATOMS: atom_id res chain seq x y z
N MET A 1 -45.79 19.54 17.50
CA MET A 1 -44.47 18.89 17.39
C MET A 1 -43.65 19.68 16.38
N ASN A 2 -42.71 20.51 16.85
CA ASN A 2 -42.15 21.62 16.08
C ASN A 2 -41.30 21.15 14.89
N VAL A 3 -41.48 21.79 13.73
CA VAL A 3 -40.77 21.53 12.46
C VAL A 3 -39.25 21.50 12.66
N ARG A 4 -38.72 22.33 13.58
CA ARG A 4 -37.30 22.35 13.98
C ARG A 4 -36.79 21.01 14.53
N MET A 5 -37.62 20.29 15.30
CA MET A 5 -37.25 19.01 15.90
C MET A 5 -37.20 17.90 14.84
N ARG A 6 -38.08 17.95 13.83
CA ARG A 6 -38.08 16.99 12.70
C ARG A 6 -36.90 17.17 11.75
N ILE A 7 -36.48 18.42 11.49
CA ILE A 7 -35.30 18.69 10.65
C ILE A 7 -34.01 18.22 11.33
N SER A 8 -33.89 18.42 12.65
CA SER A 8 -32.72 17.97 13.41
C SER A 8 -32.60 16.44 13.45
N LEU A 9 -33.72 15.71 13.56
CA LEU A 9 -33.77 14.24 13.52
C LEU A 9 -33.30 13.61 12.20
N ILE A 10 -33.34 14.36 11.09
CA ILE A 10 -32.92 13.90 9.76
C ILE A 10 -31.51 14.43 9.41
N ALA A 11 -31.21 15.66 9.79
CA ALA A 11 -29.93 16.29 9.45
C ALA A 11 -28.73 15.65 10.18
N ILE A 12 -28.91 15.23 11.44
CA ILE A 12 -27.85 14.60 12.25
C ILE A 12 -27.39 13.26 11.68
N PRO A 13 -28.27 12.29 11.35
CA PRO A 13 -27.82 11.03 10.76
C PRO A 13 -27.19 11.23 9.37
N ILE A 14 -27.70 12.17 8.56
CA ILE A 14 -27.10 12.48 7.25
C ILE A 14 -25.68 13.05 7.44
N LEU A 15 -25.48 13.98 8.38
CA LEU A 15 -24.16 14.52 8.69
C LEU A 15 -23.20 13.42 9.18
N PHE A 16 -23.72 12.46 9.95
CA PHE A 16 -22.95 11.31 10.43
C PHE A 16 -22.56 10.36 9.29
N PHE A 17 -23.47 10.09 8.35
CA PHE A 17 -23.18 9.30 7.15
C PHE A 17 -22.16 9.99 6.22
N VAL A 18 -22.24 11.32 6.07
CA VAL A 18 -21.26 12.09 5.28
C VAL A 18 -19.89 12.08 5.96
N LEU A 19 -19.82 12.19 7.30
CA LEU A 19 -18.56 12.08 8.04
C LEU A 19 -17.93 10.67 7.92
N GLN A 20 -18.74 9.61 7.93
CA GLN A 20 -18.22 8.25 7.76
C GLN A 20 -17.78 7.96 6.32
N ALA A 21 -18.47 8.51 5.31
CA ALA A 21 -18.06 8.38 3.92
C ALA A 21 -16.71 9.05 3.63
N GLY A 22 -16.36 10.12 4.35
CA GLY A 22 -15.06 10.80 4.24
C GLY A 22 -13.87 9.99 4.76
N LEU A 23 -14.09 9.00 5.64
CA LEU A 23 -13.02 8.18 6.22
C LEU A 23 -12.72 6.91 5.40
N VAL A 24 -13.62 6.51 4.49
CA VAL A 24 -13.49 5.24 3.74
C VAL A 24 -12.71 5.40 2.42
N PHE A 25 -12.58 6.62 1.89
CA PHE A 25 -11.92 6.88 0.60
C PHE A 25 -10.67 7.76 0.67
N GLY A 26 -10.20 8.09 1.87
CA GLY A 26 -8.90 8.72 2.05
C GLY A 26 -7.78 7.69 2.03
N GLY A 27 -7.53 7.05 0.87
CA GLY A 27 -6.24 6.38 0.68
C GLY A 27 -5.16 7.42 0.94
N GLU A 28 -4.32 7.20 1.93
CA GLU A 28 -3.29 8.16 2.31
C GLU A 28 -2.37 8.34 1.10
N SER A 29 -2.48 9.52 0.47
CA SER A 29 -1.67 9.87 -0.68
C SER A 29 -0.22 9.97 -0.25
N ARG A 30 0.51 8.87 -0.45
CA ARG A 30 1.92 8.77 -0.11
C ARG A 30 2.75 8.62 -1.39
N PRO A 31 3.36 9.71 -1.87
CA PRO A 31 4.15 9.66 -3.10
C PRO A 31 5.42 8.83 -2.91
N GLY A 32 5.87 8.27 -4.02
CA GLY A 32 7.07 7.45 -4.05
C GLY A 32 7.40 7.03 -5.48
N LYS A 33 8.36 6.11 -5.58
CA LYS A 33 8.76 5.52 -6.85
C LYS A 33 9.02 4.03 -6.75
N PHE A 34 8.65 3.34 -7.81
CA PHE A 34 9.13 2.00 -8.10
C PHE A 34 10.46 2.09 -8.83
N VAL A 35 11.37 1.18 -8.50
CA VAL A 35 12.58 0.92 -9.28
C VAL A 35 12.48 -0.51 -9.76
N THR A 36 12.42 -0.71 -11.07
CA THR A 36 12.36 -2.06 -11.67
C THR A 36 13.73 -2.73 -11.63
N ILE A 37 13.77 -4.04 -11.92
CA ILE A 37 15.02 -4.80 -12.05
C ILE A 37 15.92 -4.22 -13.15
N ASP A 38 15.31 -3.72 -14.23
CA ASP A 38 15.97 -3.04 -15.34
C ASP A 38 16.43 -1.60 -15.00
N GLY A 39 16.13 -1.11 -13.79
CA GLY A 39 16.50 0.22 -13.32
C GLY A 39 15.58 1.34 -13.80
N GLN A 40 14.41 1.01 -14.38
CA GLN A 40 13.40 1.99 -14.73
C GLN A 40 12.74 2.54 -13.46
N GLU A 41 12.60 3.86 -13.37
CA GLU A 41 11.89 4.52 -12.28
C GLU A 41 10.46 4.87 -12.72
N ILE A 42 9.47 4.46 -11.91
CA ILE A 42 8.06 4.79 -12.13
C ILE A 42 7.57 5.55 -10.90
N ILE A 43 7.21 6.82 -11.08
CA ILE A 43 6.73 7.69 -10.00
C ILE A 43 5.24 7.44 -9.79
N PHE A 44 4.85 7.31 -8.52
CA PHE A 44 3.46 7.20 -8.11
C PHE A 44 3.12 8.24 -7.04
N PHE A 45 1.86 8.61 -6.99
CA PHE A 45 1.29 9.51 -5.98
C PHE A 45 0.66 8.73 -4.82
N GLN A 46 0.12 7.56 -5.09
CA GLN A 46 -0.57 6.72 -4.11
C GLN A 46 -0.51 5.26 -4.53
N LEU A 47 -0.38 4.37 -3.55
CA LEU A 47 -0.60 2.93 -3.72
C LEU A 47 -2.02 2.60 -3.26
N GLU A 48 -2.78 1.91 -4.11
CA GLU A 48 -4.21 1.69 -3.86
C GLU A 48 -4.46 0.42 -3.05
N GLY A 49 -5.31 0.51 -2.02
CA GLY A 49 -5.93 -0.64 -1.34
C GLY A 49 -5.03 -1.47 -0.43
N ARG A 50 -3.86 -0.94 -0.02
CA ARG A 50 -2.74 -1.78 0.42
C ARG A 50 -1.90 -1.17 1.57
N PRO A 51 -2.42 -1.14 2.81
CA PRO A 51 -1.78 -0.40 3.90
C PRO A 51 -0.73 -1.19 4.71
N VAL A 52 -0.62 -2.51 4.54
CA VAL A 52 0.18 -3.38 5.41
C VAL A 52 1.00 -4.38 4.62
N ILE A 53 2.22 -4.63 5.09
CA ILE A 53 3.09 -5.72 4.69
C ILE A 53 2.96 -6.82 5.74
N LYS A 54 2.64 -8.05 5.32
CA LYS A 54 2.60 -9.21 6.23
C LYS A 54 3.82 -10.09 5.98
N GLY A 55 4.35 -10.74 7.01
CA GLY A 55 5.43 -11.70 6.87
C GLY A 55 5.97 -12.15 8.22
N TRP A 56 7.19 -12.70 8.21
CA TRP A 56 7.83 -13.26 9.39
C TRP A 56 9.13 -12.54 9.72
N LEU A 57 9.30 -12.18 10.99
CA LEU A 57 10.54 -11.62 11.52
C LEU A 57 11.01 -12.48 12.67
N SER A 58 12.18 -13.10 12.52
CA SER A 58 12.76 -13.99 13.54
C SER A 58 11.79 -15.10 14.01
N GLY A 59 11.03 -15.69 13.07
CA GLY A 59 10.07 -16.75 13.36
C GLY A 59 8.74 -16.30 13.97
N THR A 60 8.52 -14.98 14.10
CA THR A 60 7.24 -14.41 14.57
C THR A 60 6.50 -13.76 13.41
N ALA A 61 5.23 -14.08 13.22
CA ALA A 61 4.37 -13.41 12.25
C ALA A 61 4.14 -11.95 12.67
N ILE A 62 4.31 -11.02 11.73
CA ILE A 62 4.16 -9.59 11.96
C ILE A 62 3.37 -8.91 10.83
N ASP A 63 2.66 -7.87 11.22
CA ASP A 63 1.97 -6.94 10.33
C ASP A 63 2.68 -5.58 10.43
N ILE A 64 3.23 -5.10 9.31
CA ILE A 64 4.00 -3.87 9.24
C ILE A 64 3.19 -2.82 8.48
N PRO A 65 2.70 -1.76 9.14
CA PRO A 65 2.02 -0.66 8.46
C PRO A 65 2.97 0.03 7.49
N LEU A 66 2.54 0.21 6.24
CA LEU A 66 3.36 0.74 5.16
C LEU A 66 3.87 2.16 5.48
N GLU A 67 3.06 2.96 6.17
CA GLU A 67 3.39 4.30 6.70
C GLU A 67 4.67 4.33 7.57
N THR A 68 5.03 3.19 8.19
CA THR A 68 6.23 3.05 9.02
C THR A 68 7.49 2.67 8.24
N VAL A 69 7.36 2.42 6.94
CA VAL A 69 8.42 1.89 6.07
C VAL A 69 8.84 2.95 5.06
N SER A 70 10.11 3.35 5.05
CA SER A 70 10.66 4.33 4.09
C SER A 70 11.05 3.70 2.75
N GLN A 71 11.46 2.44 2.77
CA GLN A 71 11.93 1.73 1.57
C GLN A 71 11.66 0.24 1.70
N ILE A 72 11.36 -0.39 0.57
CA ILE A 72 11.22 -1.84 0.42
C ILE A 72 12.19 -2.29 -0.67
N VAL A 73 12.95 -3.35 -0.42
CA VAL A 73 13.81 -4.00 -1.42
C VAL A 73 13.36 -5.44 -1.56
N PHE A 74 13.15 -5.87 -2.80
CA PHE A 74 12.81 -7.24 -3.15
C PHE A 74 14.09 -7.99 -3.49
N PHE A 75 14.35 -9.11 -2.82
CA PHE A 75 15.57 -9.92 -3.03
C PHE A 75 15.34 -11.07 -4.00
N ASP A 76 14.14 -11.65 -3.94
CA ASP A 76 13.69 -12.72 -4.81
C ASP A 76 12.39 -12.25 -5.46
N SER A 77 12.17 -12.56 -6.74
CA SER A 77 10.79 -12.65 -7.25
C SER A 77 10.03 -13.57 -6.31
N PRO A 78 8.73 -13.38 -6.09
CA PRO A 78 8.02 -14.23 -5.17
C PRO A 78 7.98 -15.69 -5.68
N ASP A 79 8.98 -16.47 -5.27
CA ASP A 79 9.27 -17.83 -5.75
C ASP A 79 8.51 -18.89 -4.95
N ILE A 80 7.88 -18.49 -3.83
CA ILE A 80 7.12 -19.38 -2.97
C ILE A 80 5.64 -19.13 -3.22
N ASN A 81 5.03 -19.96 -4.05
CA ASN A 81 3.59 -20.06 -4.19
C ASN A 81 3.05 -20.95 -3.07
N TYR A 82 2.27 -20.39 -2.16
CA TYR A 82 1.51 -21.19 -1.19
C TYR A 82 0.02 -20.98 -1.42
N SER A 83 -0.74 -22.07 -1.29
CA SER A 83 -2.20 -22.01 -1.39
C SER A 83 -2.78 -21.67 -0.03
N MET A 84 -3.31 -20.46 0.15
CA MET A 84 -4.10 -20.08 1.32
C MET A 84 -5.55 -19.89 0.89
N PHE A 85 -6.46 -20.67 1.47
CA PHE A 85 -7.90 -20.60 1.19
C PHE A 85 -8.27 -20.77 -0.30
N GLY A 86 -7.46 -21.50 -1.08
CA GLY A 86 -7.70 -21.74 -2.50
C GLY A 86 -7.14 -20.65 -3.43
N ASN A 87 -6.43 -19.66 -2.90
CA ASN A 87 -5.69 -18.67 -3.68
C ASN A 87 -4.20 -19.03 -3.65
N ASP A 88 -3.54 -18.99 -4.81
CA ASP A 88 -2.09 -19.02 -4.86
C ASP A 88 -1.58 -17.66 -4.37
N ILE A 89 -0.61 -17.65 -3.48
CA ILE A 89 -0.03 -16.40 -3.01
C ILE A 89 1.48 -16.48 -3.16
N SER A 90 1.99 -15.48 -3.85
CA SER A 90 3.38 -15.27 -4.18
C SER A 90 4.10 -14.58 -3.00
N SER A 91 4.98 -15.32 -2.29
CA SER A 91 5.88 -14.81 -1.23
C SER A 91 7.32 -14.70 -1.69
N GLY A 92 8.02 -13.69 -1.17
CA GLY A 92 9.48 -13.60 -1.25
C GLY A 92 10.08 -12.94 -0.01
N ASN A 93 11.42 -12.89 0.03
CA ASN A 93 12.14 -12.14 1.05
C ASN A 93 12.22 -10.66 0.67
N ILE A 94 11.88 -9.78 1.60
CA ILE A 94 12.02 -8.33 1.42
C ILE A 94 12.83 -7.71 2.56
N GLU A 95 13.63 -6.70 2.24
CA GLU A 95 14.20 -5.79 3.25
C GLU A 95 13.30 -4.58 3.36
N VAL A 96 12.79 -4.32 4.55
CA VAL A 96 12.08 -3.08 4.87
C VAL A 96 13.03 -2.15 5.64
N THR A 97 13.05 -0.89 5.26
CA THR A 97 13.73 0.16 6.01
C THR A 97 12.70 0.92 6.83
N ARG A 98 12.89 0.96 8.15
CA ARG A 98 11.99 1.65 9.06
C ARG A 98 12.18 3.16 8.97
N LYS A 99 11.08 3.89 8.74
CA LYS A 99 11.04 5.35 8.61
C LYS A 99 11.56 6.09 9.84
N ALA A 100 11.33 5.56 11.04
CA ALA A 100 11.64 6.24 12.30
C ALA A 100 13.15 6.39 12.58
N ASP A 101 13.96 5.41 12.18
CA ASP A 101 15.39 5.37 12.52
C ASP A 101 16.30 4.82 11.40
N GLY A 102 15.76 4.54 10.22
CA GLY A 102 16.51 4.03 9.07
C GLY A 102 17.00 2.60 9.22
N LYS A 103 16.60 1.87 10.28
CA LYS A 103 17.03 0.48 10.47
C LYS A 103 16.39 -0.45 9.47
N LYS A 104 17.15 -1.45 9.05
CA LYS A 104 16.77 -2.44 8.04
C LYS A 104 16.38 -3.75 8.71
N PHE A 105 15.30 -4.35 8.22
CA PHE A 105 14.80 -5.62 8.71
C PHE A 105 14.50 -6.53 7.54
N MET A 106 14.99 -7.77 7.59
CA MET A 106 14.64 -8.80 6.63
C MET A 106 13.32 -9.44 7.07
N ILE A 107 12.32 -9.36 6.21
CA ILE A 107 11.01 -9.97 6.40
C ILE A 107 10.93 -11.18 5.49
N GLN A 108 10.78 -12.35 6.10
CA GLN A 108 10.66 -13.64 5.43
C GLN A 108 9.21 -13.89 5.05
N ASP A 109 9.00 -14.63 3.96
CA ASP A 109 7.69 -14.97 3.41
C ASP A 109 6.74 -13.77 3.42
N ALA A 110 7.21 -12.66 2.84
CA ALA A 110 6.52 -11.39 2.93
C ALA A 110 5.55 -11.16 1.78
N PHE A 111 4.40 -10.56 2.10
CA PHE A 111 3.34 -10.18 1.18
C PHE A 111 3.27 -8.69 1.02
N LEU A 112 3.60 -8.26 -0.18
CA LEU A 112 3.15 -7.00 -0.71
C LEU A 112 2.05 -7.31 -1.72
N PRO A 113 0.86 -6.74 -1.55
CA PRO A 113 0.23 -6.48 -0.24
C PRO A 113 -1.07 -7.25 0.00
N SER A 114 -1.46 -7.26 1.27
CA SER A 114 -1.84 -8.47 2.03
C SER A 114 -3.16 -9.17 1.74
N ASP A 115 -3.99 -8.63 0.84
CA ASP A 115 -5.42 -8.99 0.80
C ASP A 115 -5.86 -9.59 -0.55
N CYS A 116 -4.93 -9.85 -1.47
CA CYS A 116 -5.26 -10.54 -2.73
C CYS A 116 -4.04 -11.28 -3.32
N ASP A 117 -4.33 -12.35 -4.07
CA ASP A 117 -3.43 -13.04 -5.00
C ASP A 117 -2.99 -12.08 -6.10
N CYS A 118 -2.05 -11.22 -5.73
CA CYS A 118 -1.77 -10.04 -6.49
C CYS A 118 -0.31 -10.02 -6.85
N THR A 119 -0.04 -10.59 -8.01
CA THR A 119 1.21 -10.43 -8.76
C THR A 119 1.49 -8.98 -9.15
N TYR A 120 0.58 -8.03 -8.86
CA TYR A 120 0.67 -6.63 -9.24
C TYR A 120 0.30 -5.65 -8.10
N VAL A 121 0.96 -4.50 -8.12
CA VAL A 121 0.64 -3.32 -7.33
C VAL A 121 -0.09 -2.32 -8.22
N THR A 122 -1.28 -1.91 -7.79
CA THR A 122 -2.02 -0.82 -8.41
C THR A 122 -1.59 0.49 -7.78
N TYR A 123 -1.27 1.46 -8.62
CA TYR A 123 -0.81 2.77 -8.20
C TYR A 123 -1.48 3.86 -9.02
N THR A 124 -1.67 5.01 -8.38
CA THR A 124 -2.15 6.21 -9.04
C THR A 124 -0.95 7.10 -9.36
N TYR A 125 -0.89 7.62 -10.58
CA TYR A 125 0.15 8.54 -11.03
C TYR A 125 -0.44 9.74 -11.76
N ARG A 126 0.28 10.87 -11.73
CA ARG A 126 -0.06 12.05 -12.53
C ARG A 126 0.70 11.98 -13.83
N ASN A 127 0.00 12.08 -14.96
CA ASN A 127 0.63 12.16 -16.27
C ASN A 127 1.50 13.44 -16.33
N PRO A 128 2.81 13.34 -16.61
CA PRO A 128 3.69 14.51 -16.61
C PRO A 128 3.46 15.47 -17.79
N PHE A 129 2.69 15.07 -18.81
CA PHE A 129 2.41 15.88 -20.00
C PHE A 129 0.98 16.42 -20.03
N THR A 130 -0.01 15.67 -19.53
CA THR A 130 -1.43 16.06 -19.56
C THR A 130 -1.97 16.49 -18.18
N GLU A 131 -1.19 16.30 -17.12
CA GLU A 131 -1.57 16.50 -15.71
C GLU A 131 -2.76 15.65 -15.22
N GLU A 132 -3.30 14.77 -16.07
CA GLU A 132 -4.39 13.87 -15.73
C GLU A 132 -3.94 12.82 -14.71
N ILE A 133 -4.86 12.46 -13.81
CA ILE A 133 -4.64 11.41 -12.82
C ILE A 133 -5.07 10.09 -13.45
N ASN A 134 -4.12 9.16 -13.54
CA ASN A 134 -4.31 7.84 -14.12
C ASN A 134 -3.95 6.74 -13.12
N GLN A 135 -4.48 5.54 -13.35
CA GLN A 135 -4.10 4.34 -12.61
C GLN A 135 -3.22 3.46 -13.48
N GLY A 136 -2.19 2.89 -12.87
CA GLY A 136 -1.30 1.91 -13.47
C GLY A 136 -1.22 0.66 -12.61
N ASN A 137 -0.77 -0.44 -13.23
CA ASN A 137 -0.43 -1.67 -12.54
C ASN A 137 1.02 -2.01 -12.86
N THR A 138 1.79 -2.36 -11.84
CA THR A 138 3.17 -2.85 -12.00
C THR A 138 3.30 -4.22 -11.37
N ALA A 139 3.94 -5.16 -12.07
CA ALA A 139 4.11 -6.52 -11.57
C ALA A 139 5.22 -6.56 -10.52
N LEU A 140 4.98 -7.25 -9.41
CA LEU A 140 5.90 -7.33 -8.26
C LEU A 140 7.20 -8.05 -8.60
N ASP A 141 7.14 -9.07 -9.46
CA ASP A 141 8.29 -9.82 -9.96
C ASP A 141 9.26 -8.96 -10.79
N GLY A 142 8.78 -7.88 -11.39
CA GLY A 142 9.58 -6.88 -12.10
C GLY A 142 10.15 -5.78 -11.19
N LEU A 143 9.78 -5.74 -9.91
CA LEU A 143 10.21 -4.70 -8.97
C LEU A 143 11.49 -5.08 -8.24
N ARG A 144 12.42 -4.14 -8.20
CA ARG A 144 13.61 -4.22 -7.37
C ARG A 144 13.42 -3.50 -6.04
N LYS A 145 12.83 -2.31 -6.07
CA LYS A 145 12.63 -1.47 -4.88
C LYS A 145 11.37 -0.60 -4.97
N ILE A 146 10.80 -0.29 -3.80
CA ILE A 146 9.87 0.82 -3.60
C ILE A 146 10.53 1.82 -2.67
N ILE A 147 10.51 3.10 -3.03
CA ILE A 147 11.07 4.18 -2.22
C ILE A 147 9.98 5.23 -2.01
N PHE A 148 9.69 5.55 -0.76
CA PHE A 148 8.73 6.59 -0.41
C PHE A 148 9.43 7.92 -0.15
N GLU A 149 8.86 9.03 -0.63
CA GLU A 149 9.51 10.35 -0.57
C GLU A 149 9.72 10.83 0.87
N ASP A 150 8.75 10.57 1.75
CA ASP A 150 8.79 10.93 3.17
C ASP A 150 9.81 10.14 4.00
N GLY A 151 10.41 9.11 3.40
CA GLY A 151 11.43 8.25 3.97
C GLY A 151 12.86 8.64 3.60
N MET A 152 13.05 9.58 2.65
CA MET A 152 14.36 10.07 2.21
C MET A 152 14.76 11.32 3.02
N LYS A 153 15.27 11.12 4.23
CA LYS A 153 15.97 12.14 5.01
C LYS A 153 17.45 11.81 5.10
#